data_AF-A0A6I3DML8-F1
#
_entry.id   AF-A0A6I3DML8-F1
#
_cell.length_a   1.000
_cell.length_b   1.000
_cell.length_c   1.000
_cell.angle_alpha   90.00
_cell.angle_beta   90.00
_cell.angle_gamma   90.00
#
_symmetry.space_group_name_H-M   'P 1'
#
loop_
_entity.id
_entity.type
_entity.pdbx_description
1 polymer ?
#
loop_
_entity_poly.entity_id
_entity_poly.type
_entity_poly.pdbx_seq_one_letter_code
_entity_poly.pdbx_strand_id
1 'polypeptide(L)'
;MRELVWAIVGVLFGLRAVLQAQRDVNRLRATGETFGAGGSTAFPFIIPLVASASAALWWLAATRFDEDLTVLCFGVLISVGLRLILIDIDTHLLPSGIVYRAIAVALPLLTLAAITDDTGSITTMLLGAVIMWFLMKTLEVLSRGDLGGGDVRLGLLLGLYAGWLSLEHLAVAVVTACAVAGLFALGLVVFRRAGRRTHIAFGPFLIAGALFAVLR
;
A
#
# COMPACT_ATOMS: atom_id res chain seq x y z
N MET A 1 11.34 -2.06 -24.78
CA MET A 1 11.81 -3.42 -24.37
C MET A 1 12.03 -3.48 -22.87
N ARG A 2 12.59 -2.42 -22.25
CA ARG A 2 12.74 -2.27 -20.79
C ARG A 2 11.43 -2.46 -20.02
N GLU A 3 10.35 -1.86 -20.51
CA GLU A 3 9.01 -1.87 -19.92
C GLU A 3 8.41 -3.29 -19.86
N LEU A 4 8.62 -4.07 -20.92
CA LEU A 4 8.21 -5.47 -20.98
C LEU A 4 8.95 -6.32 -19.94
N VAL A 5 10.25 -6.08 -19.75
CA VAL A 5 11.04 -6.77 -18.71
C VAL A 5 10.47 -6.47 -17.33
N TRP A 6 10.21 -5.19 -17.02
CA TRP A 6 9.63 -4.80 -15.73
C TRP A 6 8.20 -5.31 -15.53
N ALA A 7 7.38 -5.41 -16.58
CA ALA A 7 6.07 -6.04 -16.47
C ALA A 7 6.15 -7.54 -16.16
N ILE A 8 7.10 -8.27 -16.76
CA ILE A 8 7.34 -9.69 -16.44
C ILE A 8 7.79 -9.83 -14.98
N VAL A 9 8.69 -8.95 -14.53
CA VAL A 9 9.08 -8.88 -13.11
C VAL A 9 7.86 -8.60 -12.23
N GLY A 10 6.99 -7.69 -12.64
CA GLY A 10 5.72 -7.40 -11.98
C GLY A 10 4.79 -8.60 -11.87
N VAL A 11 4.68 -9.44 -12.91
CA VAL A 11 3.93 -10.70 -12.83
C VAL A 11 4.51 -11.61 -11.73
N LEU A 12 5.83 -11.80 -11.70
CA LEU A 12 6.49 -12.66 -10.72
C LEU A 12 6.29 -12.16 -9.28
N PHE A 13 6.42 -10.85 -9.06
CA PHE A 13 6.19 -10.24 -7.76
C PHE A 13 4.71 -10.25 -7.36
N GLY A 14 3.79 -10.05 -8.30
CA GLY A 14 2.35 -10.19 -8.07
C GLY A 14 1.95 -11.60 -7.64
N LEU A 15 2.46 -12.63 -8.33
CA LEU A 15 2.26 -14.03 -7.95
C LEU A 15 2.82 -14.31 -6.55
N ARG A 16 4.04 -13.83 -6.26
CA ARG A 16 4.64 -13.97 -4.93
C ARG A 16 3.84 -13.25 -3.86
N ALA A 17 3.30 -12.06 -4.14
CA ALA A 17 2.48 -11.30 -3.20
C ALA A 17 1.22 -12.06 -2.81
N VAL A 18 0.52 -12.67 -3.78
CA VAL A 18 -0.67 -13.50 -3.51
C VAL A 18 -0.31 -14.72 -2.66
N LEU A 19 0.72 -15.46 -3.04
CA LEU A 19 1.13 -16.66 -2.30
C LEU A 19 1.58 -16.34 -0.87
N GLN A 20 2.29 -15.23 -0.68
CA GLN A 20 2.69 -14.78 0.66
C GLN A 20 1.49 -14.30 1.47
N ALA A 21 0.57 -13.55 0.87
CA ALA A 21 -0.66 -13.12 1.53
C ALA A 21 -1.49 -14.32 1.99
N GLN A 22 -1.72 -15.33 1.13
CA GLN A 22 -2.44 -16.55 1.50
C GLN A 22 -1.78 -17.28 2.68
N ARG A 23 -0.44 -17.37 2.70
CA ARG A 23 0.31 -17.97 3.82
C ARG A 23 0.14 -17.18 5.11
N ASP A 24 0.22 -15.85 5.04
CA ASP A 24 0.05 -14.98 6.21
C ASP A 24 -1.39 -15.04 6.74
N VAL A 25 -2.39 -14.97 5.86
CA VAL A 25 -3.80 -15.08 6.22
C VAL A 25 -4.08 -16.42 6.91
N ASN A 26 -3.59 -17.54 6.37
CA ASN A 26 -3.74 -18.85 6.98
C ASN A 26 -3.06 -18.93 8.36
N ARG A 27 -1.86 -18.32 8.50
CA ARG A 27 -1.15 -18.26 9.78
C ARG A 27 -1.92 -17.45 10.83
N LEU A 28 -2.42 -16.27 10.46
CA LEU A 28 -3.20 -15.39 11.34
C LEU A 28 -4.52 -16.04 11.77
N ARG A 29 -5.19 -16.75 10.85
CA ARG A 29 -6.39 -17.53 11.20
C ARG A 29 -6.08 -18.66 12.17
N ALA A 30 -4.95 -19.35 11.99
CA ALA A 30 -4.54 -20.43 12.88
C ALA A 30 -4.22 -19.94 14.30
N THR A 31 -3.76 -18.70 14.46
CA THR A 31 -3.51 -18.08 15.78
C THR A 31 -4.74 -17.41 16.39
N GLY A 32 -5.85 -17.29 15.65
CA GLY A 32 -7.06 -16.61 16.10
C GLY A 32 -6.96 -15.07 16.09
N GLU A 33 -5.92 -14.51 15.48
CA GLU A 33 -5.64 -13.07 15.41
C GLU A 33 -6.33 -12.40 14.20
N THR A 34 -7.59 -12.74 13.91
CA THR A 34 -8.32 -12.17 12.76
C THR A 34 -9.58 -11.47 13.21
N PHE A 35 -9.78 -10.24 12.74
CA PHE A 35 -10.99 -9.45 12.97
C PHE A 35 -12.02 -9.64 11.85
N GLY A 36 -11.60 -10.13 10.68
CA GLY A 36 -12.44 -10.50 9.55
C GLY A 36 -12.57 -12.01 9.32
N ALA A 37 -13.71 -12.43 8.76
CA ALA A 37 -13.96 -13.81 8.30
C ALA A 37 -13.95 -13.93 6.76
N GLY A 38 -13.39 -12.94 6.06
CA GLY A 38 -13.35 -12.91 4.59
C GLY A 38 -12.46 -14.01 4.04
N GLY A 39 -12.83 -14.60 2.90
CA GLY A 39 -12.08 -15.66 2.20
C GLY A 39 -11.66 -15.26 0.79
N SER A 40 -11.51 -13.97 0.54
CA SER A 40 -11.35 -13.41 -0.80
C SER A 40 -10.08 -13.94 -1.46
N THR A 41 -8.99 -14.09 -0.70
CA THR A 41 -7.72 -14.62 -1.23
C THR A 41 -7.78 -16.08 -1.67
N ALA A 42 -8.82 -16.84 -1.30
CA ALA A 42 -9.00 -18.23 -1.69
C ALA A 42 -9.61 -18.40 -3.10
N PHE A 43 -10.17 -17.34 -3.69
CA PHE A 43 -10.77 -17.44 -5.01
C PHE A 43 -9.70 -17.60 -6.11
N PRO A 44 -9.91 -18.53 -7.07
CA PRO A 44 -8.91 -18.84 -8.09
C PRO A 44 -8.62 -17.66 -9.04
N PHE A 45 -9.57 -16.74 -9.21
CA PHE A 45 -9.41 -15.57 -10.07
C PHE A 45 -8.53 -14.46 -9.45
N ILE A 46 -8.26 -14.49 -8.14
CA ILE A 46 -7.41 -13.48 -7.49
C ILE A 46 -5.97 -13.55 -7.98
N ILE A 47 -5.44 -14.75 -8.23
CA ILE A 47 -4.08 -14.94 -8.74
C ILE A 47 -3.88 -14.21 -10.07
N PRO A 48 -4.65 -14.50 -11.15
CA PRO A 48 -4.48 -13.81 -12.43
C PRO A 48 -4.83 -12.33 -12.33
N LEU A 49 -5.80 -11.93 -11.49
CA LEU A 49 -6.16 -10.53 -11.30
C LEU A 49 -5.00 -9.72 -10.70
N VAL A 50 -4.44 -10.18 -9.58
CA VAL A 50 -3.35 -9.48 -8.88
C VAL A 50 -2.07 -9.54 -9.69
N ALA A 51 -1.78 -10.65 -10.38
CA ALA A 51 -0.64 -10.74 -11.28
C ALA A 51 -0.75 -9.73 -12.43
N SER A 52 -1.93 -9.60 -13.04
CA SER A 52 -2.17 -8.63 -14.12
C SER A 52 -2.11 -7.18 -13.62
N ALA A 53 -2.71 -6.90 -12.46
CA ALA A 53 -2.64 -5.58 -11.84
C ALA A 53 -1.20 -5.20 -11.46
N SER A 54 -0.43 -6.14 -10.89
CA SER A 54 0.98 -5.93 -10.59
C SER A 54 1.79 -5.67 -11.86
N ALA A 55 1.62 -6.48 -12.91
CA ALA A 55 2.28 -6.27 -14.19
C ALA A 55 2.00 -4.87 -14.78
N ALA A 56 0.75 -4.42 -14.73
CA ALA A 56 0.35 -3.10 -15.19
C ALA A 56 0.97 -1.97 -14.35
N LEU A 57 1.02 -2.10 -13.03
CA LEU A 57 1.64 -1.10 -12.15
C LEU A 57 3.15 -1.03 -12.34
N TRP A 58 3.83 -2.16 -12.52
CA TRP A 58 5.26 -2.20 -12.81
C TRP A 58 5.57 -1.65 -14.21
N TRP A 59 4.74 -1.95 -15.21
CA TRP A 59 4.84 -1.33 -16.53
C TRP A 59 4.71 0.20 -16.40
N LEU A 60 3.70 0.68 -15.68
CA LEU A 60 3.46 2.12 -15.50
C LEU A 60 4.64 2.80 -14.79
N ALA A 61 5.20 2.16 -13.75
CA ALA A 61 6.41 2.64 -13.09
C ALA A 61 7.59 2.74 -14.07
N ALA A 62 7.79 1.72 -14.92
CA ALA A 62 8.87 1.72 -15.92
C ALA A 62 8.68 2.74 -17.06
N THR A 63 7.45 3.18 -17.32
CA THR A 63 7.17 4.29 -18.25
C THR A 63 7.31 5.66 -17.60
N ARG A 64 7.16 5.74 -16.28
CA ARG A 64 7.16 6.99 -15.52
C ARG A 64 8.55 7.42 -15.05
N PHE A 65 9.38 6.43 -14.75
CA PHE A 65 10.75 6.61 -14.25
C PHE A 65 11.74 6.00 -15.24
N ASP A 66 12.75 6.76 -15.62
CA ASP A 66 13.77 6.30 -16.56
C ASP A 66 14.82 5.40 -15.90
N GLU A 67 15.10 5.62 -14.63
CA GLU A 67 16.12 4.90 -13.89
C GLU A 67 15.58 3.59 -13.30
N ASP A 68 16.27 2.49 -13.63
CA ASP A 68 15.88 1.13 -13.24
C ASP A 68 15.85 0.94 -11.71
N LEU A 69 16.72 1.66 -10.98
CA LEU A 69 16.74 1.61 -9.52
C LEU A 69 15.49 2.28 -8.92
N THR A 70 15.08 3.41 -9.47
CA THR A 70 13.82 4.08 -9.09
C THR A 70 12.60 3.21 -9.41
N VAL A 71 12.58 2.54 -10.56
CA VAL A 71 11.53 1.56 -10.91
C VAL A 71 11.49 0.43 -9.87
N LEU A 72 12.65 -0.10 -9.48
CA LEU A 72 12.74 -1.13 -8.44
C LEU A 72 12.23 -0.63 -7.08
N CYS A 73 12.54 0.61 -6.68
CA CYS A 73 12.04 1.22 -5.44
C CYS A 73 10.52 1.18 -5.36
N PHE A 74 9.85 1.67 -6.41
CA PHE A 74 8.39 1.69 -6.48
C PHE A 74 7.81 0.28 -6.72
N GLY A 75 8.55 -0.61 -7.38
CA GLY A 75 8.21 -2.03 -7.47
C GLY A 75 8.11 -2.71 -6.10
N VAL A 76 8.97 -2.35 -5.14
CA VAL A 76 8.86 -2.81 -3.74
C VAL A 76 7.55 -2.30 -3.11
N LEU A 77 7.21 -1.02 -3.29
CA LEU A 77 5.94 -0.46 -2.79
C LEU A 77 4.73 -1.20 -3.39
N ILE A 78 4.71 -1.41 -4.70
CA ILE A 78 3.63 -2.11 -5.41
C ILE A 78 3.47 -3.52 -4.85
N SER A 79 4.58 -4.25 -4.70
CA SER A 79 4.57 -5.65 -4.28
C SER A 79 4.11 -5.81 -2.82
N VAL A 80 4.64 -4.98 -1.92
CA VAL A 80 4.24 -4.99 -0.51
C VAL A 80 2.81 -4.47 -0.35
N GLY A 81 2.45 -3.40 -1.06
CA GLY A 81 1.11 -2.81 -1.05
C GLY A 81 0.04 -3.82 -1.47
N LEU A 82 0.24 -4.54 -2.57
CA LEU A 82 -0.69 -5.59 -3.00
C LEU A 82 -0.81 -6.72 -1.97
N ARG A 83 0.30 -7.17 -1.37
CA ARG A 83 0.26 -8.15 -0.28
C ARG A 83 -0.56 -7.64 0.92
N LEU A 84 -0.34 -6.39 1.34
CA LEU A 84 -1.05 -5.79 2.47
C LEU A 84 -2.53 -5.58 2.18
N ILE A 85 -2.91 -5.17 0.96
CA ILE A 85 -4.30 -5.07 0.52
C ILE A 85 -5.02 -6.42 0.69
N LEU A 86 -4.41 -7.50 0.21
CA LEU A 86 -5.00 -8.83 0.28
C LEU A 86 -5.17 -9.33 1.71
N ILE A 87 -4.18 -9.07 2.57
CA ILE A 87 -4.28 -9.41 4.00
C ILE A 87 -5.37 -8.59 4.67
N ASP A 88 -5.39 -7.26 4.46
CA ASP A 88 -6.34 -6.37 5.14
C ASP A 88 -7.80 -6.66 4.74
N ILE A 89 -8.05 -6.97 3.47
CA ILE A 89 -9.40 -7.36 3.00
C ILE A 89 -9.91 -8.63 3.71
N ASP A 90 -9.04 -9.62 3.97
CA ASP A 90 -9.45 -10.89 4.57
C ASP A 90 -9.49 -10.85 6.10
N THR A 91 -8.48 -10.23 6.73
CA THR A 91 -8.29 -10.29 8.19
C THR A 91 -8.63 -8.99 8.92
N HIS A 92 -8.82 -7.88 8.21
CA HIS A 92 -8.97 -6.52 8.78
C HIS A 92 -7.82 -6.19 9.75
N LEU A 93 -6.63 -6.69 9.44
CA LEU A 93 -5.42 -6.55 10.24
C LEU A 93 -4.23 -6.29 9.33
N LEU A 94 -3.49 -5.23 9.60
CA LEU A 94 -2.19 -4.95 8.97
C LEU A 94 -1.03 -5.42 9.87
N PRO A 95 -0.31 -6.49 9.50
CA PRO A 95 0.77 -7.03 10.34
C PRO A 95 1.96 -6.06 10.39
N SER A 96 2.22 -5.52 11.57
CA SER A 96 3.29 -4.54 11.81
C SER A 96 4.66 -5.04 11.35
N GLY A 97 4.95 -6.34 11.51
CA GLY A 97 6.20 -6.95 11.07
C GLY A 97 6.43 -6.89 9.55
N ILE A 98 5.37 -6.90 8.73
CA ILE A 98 5.51 -6.74 7.27
C ILE A 98 5.83 -5.28 6.94
N VAL A 99 5.12 -4.34 7.55
CA VAL A 99 5.30 -2.90 7.32
C VAL A 99 6.70 -2.45 7.75
N TYR A 100 7.18 -2.86 8.93
CA TYR A 100 8.52 -2.50 9.40
C TYR A 100 9.64 -3.08 8.53
N ARG A 101 9.48 -4.33 8.06
CA ARG A 101 10.44 -4.90 7.09
C ARG A 101 10.43 -4.13 5.78
N ALA A 102 9.26 -3.71 5.31
CA ALA A 102 9.15 -2.88 4.12
C ALA A 102 9.82 -1.52 4.32
N ILE A 103 9.65 -0.87 5.47
CA ILE A 103 10.37 0.38 5.80
C ILE A 103 11.88 0.15 5.84
N ALA A 104 12.34 -0.94 6.47
CA ALA A 104 13.76 -1.26 6.58
C ALA A 104 14.42 -1.53 5.22
N VAL A 105 13.67 -2.00 4.23
CA VAL A 105 14.13 -2.16 2.83
C VAL A 105 13.98 -0.86 2.04
N ALA A 106 12.85 -0.17 2.17
CA ALA A 106 12.53 1.03 1.40
C ALA A 106 13.44 2.20 1.74
N LEU A 107 13.75 2.41 3.03
CA LEU A 107 14.58 3.54 3.48
C LEU A 107 15.97 3.55 2.81
N PRO A 108 16.81 2.50 2.91
CA PRO A 108 18.12 2.50 2.26
C PRO A 108 18.02 2.53 0.74
N LEU A 109 17.01 1.88 0.16
CA LEU A 109 16.84 1.80 -1.29
C LEU A 109 16.45 3.17 -1.89
N LEU A 110 15.51 3.88 -1.26
CA LEU A 110 15.11 5.23 -1.64
C LEU A 110 16.24 6.25 -1.41
N THR A 111 17.03 6.09 -0.35
CA THR A 111 18.21 6.95 -0.15
C THR A 111 19.28 6.71 -1.20
N LEU A 112 19.49 5.45 -1.60
CA LEU A 112 20.44 5.12 -2.66
C LEU A 112 19.98 5.71 -3.99
N ALA A 113 18.72 5.51 -4.35
CA ALA A 113 18.12 6.08 -5.56
C ALA A 113 18.16 7.62 -5.58
N ALA A 114 17.94 8.28 -4.44
CA ALA A 114 18.06 9.73 -4.36
C ALA A 114 19.49 10.23 -4.64
N ILE A 115 20.50 9.45 -4.29
CA ILE A 115 21.91 9.81 -4.49
C ILE A 115 22.37 9.49 -5.92
N THR A 116 21.90 8.38 -6.50
CA THR A 116 22.35 7.92 -7.82
C THR A 116 21.58 8.57 -8.97
N ASP A 117 20.27 8.74 -8.80
CA ASP A 117 19.35 9.08 -9.89
C ASP A 117 18.99 10.59 -9.88
N ASP A 118 19.32 11.32 -8.80
CA ASP A 118 19.00 12.74 -8.56
C ASP A 118 17.51 13.12 -8.71
N THR A 119 16.63 12.11 -8.74
CA THR A 119 15.19 12.26 -8.99
C THR A 119 14.34 12.44 -7.72
N GLY A 120 14.93 12.35 -6.54
CA GLY A 120 14.19 12.39 -5.28
C GLY A 120 14.94 13.07 -4.14
N SER A 121 14.19 13.52 -3.14
CA SER A 121 14.75 14.28 -2.02
C SER A 121 14.62 13.53 -0.70
N ILE A 122 15.77 13.31 -0.05
CA ILE A 122 15.86 12.68 1.28
C ILE A 122 15.15 13.54 2.33
N THR A 123 15.22 14.86 2.21
CA THR A 123 14.59 15.78 3.18
C THR A 123 13.07 15.72 3.09
N THR A 124 12.50 15.76 1.89
CA THR A 124 11.05 15.66 1.70
C THR A 124 10.54 14.23 1.94
N MET A 125 11.35 13.21 1.69
CA MET A 125 11.06 11.82 2.07
C MET A 125 10.86 11.68 3.57
N LEU A 126 11.81 12.15 4.38
CA LEU A 126 11.72 12.08 5.85
C LEU A 126 10.58 12.95 6.37
N LEU A 127 10.43 14.17 5.83
CA LEU A 127 9.35 15.06 6.20
C LEU A 127 7.98 14.47 5.86
N GLY A 128 7.83 13.88 4.68
CA GLY A 128 6.59 13.24 4.24
C GLY A 128 6.22 12.03 5.10
N ALA A 129 7.20 11.23 5.50
CA ALA A 129 7.01 10.14 6.45
C ALA A 129 6.48 10.64 7.80
N VAL A 130 7.10 11.70 8.36
CA VAL A 130 6.68 12.30 9.63
C VAL A 130 5.28 12.89 9.52
N ILE A 131 4.98 13.65 8.46
CA ILE A 131 3.66 14.26 8.23
C ILE A 131 2.58 13.18 8.15
N MET A 132 2.80 12.15 7.32
CA MET A 132 1.83 11.07 7.13
C MET A 132 1.62 10.26 8.39
N TRP A 133 2.71 9.95 9.12
CA TRP A 133 2.61 9.27 10.41
C TRP A 133 1.82 10.09 11.42
N PHE A 134 2.09 11.40 11.51
CA PHE A 134 1.37 12.28 12.43
C PHE A 134 -0.11 12.40 12.05
N LEU A 135 -0.43 12.50 10.77
CA LEU A 135 -1.80 12.50 10.27
C LEU A 135 -2.53 11.20 10.64
N MET A 136 -1.92 10.04 10.40
CA MET A 136 -2.55 8.77 10.76
C MET A 136 -2.64 8.59 12.28
N LYS A 137 -1.64 9.05 13.03
CA LYS A 137 -1.64 8.98 14.50
C LYS A 137 -2.73 9.85 15.11
N THR A 138 -2.96 11.05 14.56
CA THR A 138 -4.06 11.91 15.01
C THR A 138 -5.41 11.27 14.70
N LEU A 139 -5.58 10.67 13.51
CA LEU A 139 -6.78 9.90 13.17
C LEU A 139 -6.98 8.68 14.09
N GLU A 140 -5.91 7.95 14.43
CA GLU A 140 -5.96 6.83 15.37
C GLU A 140 -6.51 7.27 16.74
N VAL A 141 -5.97 8.35 17.29
CA VAL A 141 -6.41 8.90 18.59
C VAL A 141 -7.85 9.41 18.52
N LEU A 142 -8.23 10.10 17.44
CA LEU A 142 -9.57 10.66 17.25
C LEU A 142 -10.63 9.57 17.02
N SER A 143 -10.25 8.46 16.37
CA SER A 143 -11.13 7.33 16.08
C SER A 143 -11.54 6.52 17.32
N ARG A 144 -10.94 6.80 18.50
CA ARG A 144 -11.22 6.10 19.77
C ARG A 144 -11.08 4.58 19.68
N GLY A 145 -10.18 4.10 18.82
CA GLY A 145 -9.87 2.67 18.65
C GLY A 145 -10.48 1.99 17.42
N ASP A 146 -11.21 2.73 16.57
CA ASP A 146 -11.70 2.19 15.29
C ASP A 146 -10.60 2.06 14.22
N LEU A 147 -9.62 2.98 14.24
CA LEU A 147 -8.46 2.91 13.35
C LEU A 147 -7.34 2.15 14.05
N GLY A 148 -6.79 1.13 13.38
CA GLY A 148 -5.75 0.30 13.95
C GLY A 148 -4.38 0.98 13.89
N GLY A 149 -3.53 0.75 14.88
CA GLY A 149 -2.13 1.21 14.83
C GLY A 149 -1.34 0.63 13.63
N GLY A 150 -1.86 -0.40 12.95
CA GLY A 150 -1.31 -0.90 11.69
C GLY A 150 -1.35 0.15 10.57
N ASP A 151 -2.47 0.88 10.43
CA ASP A 151 -2.65 1.95 9.44
C ASP A 151 -1.67 3.10 9.68
N VAL A 152 -1.37 3.42 10.93
CA VAL A 152 -0.39 4.47 11.28
C VAL A 152 1.02 4.12 10.79
N ARG A 153 1.40 2.85 10.92
CA ARG A 153 2.69 2.35 10.41
C ARG A 153 2.71 2.31 8.89
N LEU A 154 1.58 1.94 8.27
CA LEU A 154 1.43 1.99 6.82
C LEU A 154 1.56 3.43 6.33
N GLY A 155 0.94 4.40 7.01
CA GLY A 155 1.09 5.82 6.72
C GLY A 155 2.55 6.26 6.72
N LEU A 156 3.35 5.83 7.69
CA LEU A 156 4.79 6.10 7.72
C LEU A 156 5.50 5.60 6.44
N LEU A 157 5.21 4.36 6.02
CA LEU A 157 5.77 3.79 4.80
C LEU A 157 5.33 4.55 3.55
N LEU A 158 4.04 4.85 3.41
CA LEU A 158 3.50 5.57 2.25
C LEU A 158 4.01 7.01 2.19
N GLY A 159 4.21 7.64 3.35
CA GLY A 159 4.79 8.97 3.47
C GLY A 159 6.25 9.04 3.03
N LEU A 160 7.04 7.98 3.24
CA LEU A 160 8.40 7.88 2.68
C LEU A 160 8.35 7.94 1.15
N TYR A 161 7.54 7.10 0.52
CA TYR A 161 7.46 7.01 -0.94
C TYR A 161 6.87 8.28 -1.58
N ALA A 162 5.76 8.80 -1.06
CA ALA A 162 5.15 10.00 -1.60
C ALA A 162 6.02 11.24 -1.36
N GLY A 163 6.59 11.37 -0.15
CA GLY A 163 7.48 12.46 0.22
C GLY A 163 8.80 12.46 -0.57
N TRP A 164 9.30 11.28 -0.97
CA TRP A 164 10.51 11.16 -1.79
C TRP A 164 10.38 11.89 -3.13
N LEU A 165 9.20 11.86 -3.74
CA LEU A 165 8.90 12.64 -4.95
C LEU A 165 8.67 14.12 -4.62
N SER A 166 7.66 14.43 -3.79
CA SER A 166 7.44 15.78 -3.25
C SER A 166 6.31 15.80 -2.22
N LEU A 167 6.18 16.91 -1.47
CA LEU A 167 5.03 17.13 -0.58
C LEU A 167 3.70 17.26 -1.34
N GLU A 168 3.72 17.64 -2.62
CA GLU A 168 2.52 17.63 -3.46
C GLU A 168 2.00 16.20 -3.67
N HIS A 169 2.91 15.25 -3.96
CA HIS A 169 2.53 13.83 -4.10
C HIS A 169 1.96 13.29 -2.79
N LEU A 170 2.51 13.70 -1.65
CA LEU A 170 1.93 13.36 -0.34
C LEU A 170 0.51 13.90 -0.18
N ALA A 171 0.27 15.16 -0.54
CA ALA A 171 -1.06 15.76 -0.47
C ALA A 171 -2.06 15.03 -1.39
N VAL A 172 -1.65 14.72 -2.63
CA VAL A 172 -2.47 13.94 -3.57
C VAL A 172 -2.77 12.55 -3.00
N ALA A 173 -1.80 11.87 -2.38
CA ALA A 173 -1.99 10.55 -1.78
C ALA A 173 -3.06 10.58 -0.68
N VAL A 174 -3.00 11.58 0.20
CA VAL A 174 -3.98 11.76 1.28
C VAL A 174 -5.36 12.07 0.72
N VAL A 175 -5.47 13.04 -0.19
CA VAL A 175 -6.75 13.46 -0.77
C VAL A 175 -7.41 12.32 -1.53
N THR A 176 -6.65 11.58 -2.34
CA THR A 176 -7.17 10.47 -3.13
C THR A 176 -7.57 9.29 -2.26
N ALA A 177 -6.78 8.94 -1.25
CA ALA A 177 -7.16 7.91 -0.26
C ALA A 177 -8.47 8.28 0.45
N CYS A 178 -8.59 9.52 0.93
CA CYS A 178 -9.80 10.02 1.58
C CYS A 178 -11.01 10.06 0.63
N ALA A 179 -10.82 10.49 -0.62
CA ALA A 179 -11.89 10.55 -1.61
C ALA A 179 -12.41 9.15 -1.96
N VAL A 180 -11.51 8.19 -2.23
CA VAL A 180 -11.90 6.81 -2.55
C VAL A 180 -12.58 6.14 -1.34
N ALA A 181 -12.01 6.29 -0.13
CA ALA A 181 -12.61 5.77 1.09
C ALA A 181 -13.99 6.40 1.37
N GLY A 182 -14.13 7.71 1.19
CA GLY A 182 -15.38 8.45 1.38
C GLY A 182 -16.47 8.03 0.39
N LEU A 183 -16.12 7.87 -0.90
CA LEU A 183 -17.04 7.37 -1.92
C LEU A 183 -17.49 5.93 -1.62
N PHE A 184 -16.57 5.08 -1.18
CA PHE A 184 -16.88 3.70 -0.80
C PHE A 184 -17.83 3.65 0.41
N ALA A 185 -17.53 4.44 1.46
CA ALA A 185 -18.39 4.57 2.64
C ALA A 185 -19.77 5.13 2.28
N LEU A 186 -19.83 6.15 1.41
CA LEU A 186 -21.10 6.70 0.92
C LEU A 186 -21.92 5.65 0.19
N GLY A 187 -21.30 4.88 -0.71
CA GLY A 187 -21.97 3.77 -1.40
C GLY A 187 -22.55 2.74 -0.42
N LEU A 188 -21.77 2.33 0.58
CA LEU A 188 -22.23 1.43 1.63
C LEU A 188 -23.46 1.96 2.40
N VAL A 189 -23.49 3.25 2.70
CA VAL A 189 -24.63 3.91 3.36
C VAL A 189 -25.85 3.97 2.43
N VAL A 190 -25.66 4.38 1.17
CA VAL A 190 -26.73 4.49 0.17
C VAL A 190 -27.39 3.13 -0.08
N PHE A 191 -26.60 2.06 -0.20
CA PHE A 191 -27.11 0.69 -0.38
C PHE A 191 -27.54 0.02 0.93
N ARG A 192 -27.54 0.75 2.07
CA ARG A 192 -27.90 0.24 3.41
C ARG A 192 -27.13 -1.03 3.81
N ARG A 193 -25.91 -1.18 3.32
CA ARG A 193 -25.02 -2.33 3.59
C ARG A 193 -24.04 -2.07 4.75
N ALA A 194 -24.01 -0.86 5.30
CA ALA A 194 -23.23 -0.52 6.50
C ALA A 194 -24.12 -0.06 7.66
N GLY A 195 -23.79 -0.54 8.86
CA GLY A 195 -24.30 -0.02 10.13
C GLY A 195 -23.20 0.73 10.90
N ARG A 196 -23.54 1.32 12.06
CA ARG A 196 -22.59 2.07 12.92
C ARG A 196 -21.42 1.24 13.50
N ARG A 197 -21.39 -0.07 13.25
CA ARG A 197 -20.35 -1.01 13.74
C ARG A 197 -19.61 -1.74 12.61
N THR A 198 -19.80 -1.34 11.36
CA THR A 198 -19.09 -1.95 10.24
C THR A 198 -17.66 -1.40 10.23
N HIS A 199 -16.70 -2.20 10.68
CA HIS A 199 -15.27 -1.87 10.53
C HIS A 199 -14.89 -2.00 9.06
N ILE A 200 -14.37 -0.91 8.48
CA ILE A 200 -13.90 -0.87 7.10
C ILE A 200 -12.37 -0.93 7.12
N ALA A 201 -11.81 -1.89 6.40
CA ALA A 201 -10.39 -1.98 6.10
C ALA A 201 -9.89 -0.70 5.41
N PHE A 202 -9.12 0.14 6.10
CA PHE A 202 -8.65 1.44 5.58
C PHE A 202 -7.35 1.31 4.76
N GLY A 203 -6.58 0.26 4.98
CA GLY A 203 -5.30 0.00 4.32
C GLY A 203 -5.38 0.01 2.78
N PRO A 204 -6.37 -0.65 2.15
CA PRO A 204 -6.50 -0.64 0.70
C PRO A 204 -6.68 0.74 0.09
N PHE A 205 -7.45 1.61 0.74
CA PHE A 205 -7.67 2.98 0.26
C PHE A 205 -6.42 3.85 0.39
N LEU A 206 -5.69 3.69 1.50
CA LEU A 206 -4.39 4.34 1.68
C LEU A 206 -3.38 3.93 0.60
N ILE A 207 -3.25 2.63 0.35
CA ILE A 207 -2.30 2.11 -0.65
C ILE A 207 -2.71 2.53 -2.06
N ALA A 208 -4.00 2.47 -2.38
CA ALA A 208 -4.50 2.92 -3.69
C ALA A 208 -4.23 4.41 -3.92
N GLY A 209 -4.49 5.26 -2.92
CA GLY A 209 -4.21 6.69 -3.02
C GLY A 209 -2.72 6.99 -3.18
N ALA A 210 -1.85 6.29 -2.43
CA ALA A 210 -0.41 6.44 -2.56
C ALA A 210 0.13 5.98 -3.93
N LEU A 211 -0.33 4.82 -4.44
CA LEU A 211 0.04 4.34 -5.76
C LEU A 211 -0.40 5.30 -6.87
N PHE A 212 -1.63 5.81 -6.79
CA PHE A 212 -2.11 6.82 -7.72
C PHE A 212 -1.26 8.08 -7.68
N ALA A 213 -0.97 8.59 -6.48
CA ALA A 213 -0.21 9.82 -6.32
C ALA A 213 1.20 9.72 -6.90
N VAL A 214 1.87 8.57 -6.71
CA VAL A 214 3.24 8.31 -7.14
C VAL A 214 3.35 8.00 -8.64
N LEU A 215 2.32 7.40 -9.24
CA LEU A 215 2.33 6.94 -10.63
C LEU A 215 1.63 7.87 -11.61
N ARG A 216 1.18 9.05 -11.16
CA ARG A 216 0.56 10.07 -12.00
C ARG A 216 1.55 10.82 -12.90
#